data_AF-A0A7Z9W819-F1
#
_entry.id   AF-A0A7Z9W819-F1
#
_cell.length_a   1.000
_cell.length_b   1.000
_cell.length_c   1.000
_cell.angle_alpha   90.00
_cell.angle_beta   90.00
_cell.angle_gamma   90.00
#
_symmetry.space_group_name_H-M   'P 1'
#
loop_
_entity.id
_entity.type
_entity.pdbx_description
1 polymer ?
#
loop_
_entity_poly.entity_id
_entity_poly.type
_entity_poly.pdbx_seq_one_letter_code
_entity_poly.pdbx_strand_id
1 'polypeptide(L)' 'MVDLRSDTVTLPTESMRQTIAAAELGDDVFEEDPTINALENKAADIFGKEKALLVP' A
#
# COMPACT_ATOMS: atom_id res chain seq x y z
N MET A 1 -26.38 1.62 -5.04
CA MET A 1 -26.12 1.19 -6.43
C MET A 1 -25.34 -0.11 -6.35
N VAL A 2 -25.76 -1.16 -7.06
CA VAL A 2 -25.01 -2.42 -7.11
C VAL A 2 -24.22 -2.41 -8.41
N ASP A 3 -22.90 -2.36 -8.32
CA ASP A 3 -21.99 -2.30 -9.48
C ASP A 3 -21.20 -3.62 -9.56
N LEU A 4 -21.43 -4.39 -10.62
CA LEU A 4 -20.84 -5.73 -10.83
C LEU A 4 -19.88 -5.78 -12.02
N ARG A 5 -19.45 -4.63 -12.53
CA ARG A 5 -18.60 -4.55 -13.73
C ARG A 5 -17.19 -5.09 -13.46
N SER A 6 -16.63 -4.82 -12.29
CA SER A 6 -15.30 -5.25 -11.84
C SER A 6 -15.13 -4.95 -10.36
N ASP A 7 -14.21 -5.65 -9.69
CA ASP A 7 -13.72 -5.34 -8.34
C ASP A 7 -12.90 -4.04 -8.28
N THR A 8 -12.30 -3.59 -9.39
CA THR A 8 -11.56 -2.31 -9.46
C THR A 8 -12.39 -1.07 -9.10
N VAL A 9 -13.72 -1.17 -9.04
CA VAL A 9 -14.61 -0.09 -8.61
C VAL A 9 -14.68 0.10 -7.09
N THR A 10 -14.00 -0.75 -6.31
CA THR A 10 -13.94 -0.61 -4.86
C THR A 10 -13.39 0.76 -4.46
N LEU A 11 -14.00 1.35 -3.44
CA LEU A 11 -13.55 2.59 -2.84
C LEU A 11 -12.85 2.31 -1.50
N PRO A 12 -11.86 3.13 -1.08
CA PRO A 12 -11.26 2.97 0.22
C PRO A 12 -12.32 3.10 1.32
N THR A 13 -12.21 2.27 2.36
CA THR A 13 -13.04 2.42 3.56
C THR A 13 -12.64 3.67 4.34
N GLU A 14 -13.47 4.08 5.31
CA GLU A 14 -13.13 5.21 6.18
C GLU A 14 -11.84 4.97 6.96
N SER A 15 -11.65 3.77 7.51
CA SER A 15 -10.40 3.40 8.19
C SER A 15 -9.19 3.50 7.26
N MET A 16 -9.30 3.05 6.01
CA MET A 16 -8.21 3.16 5.04
C MET A 16 -7.86 4.64 4.76
N ARG A 17 -8.88 5.49 4.57
CA ARG A 17 -8.65 6.93 4.35
C ARG A 17 -7.93 7.58 5.54
N GLN A 18 -8.33 7.24 6.77
CA GLN A 18 -7.69 7.76 7.98
C GLN A 18 -6.24 7.29 8.10
N THR A 19 -5.96 6.02 7.81
CA THR A 19 -4.58 5.49 7.81
C THR A 19 -3.72 6.17 6.75
N ILE A 20 -4.22 6.33 5.51
CA ILE A 20 -3.49 7.01 4.43
C ILE A 20 -3.18 8.45 4.83
N ALA A 21 -4.15 9.17 5.39
CA ALA A 21 -3.97 10.56 5.79
C ALA A 21 -2.98 10.74 6.96
N ALA A 22 -2.79 9.71 7.78
CA ALA A 22 -1.90 9.73 8.94
C ALA A 22 -0.56 9.03 8.68
N ALA A 23 -0.32 8.49 7.49
CA ALA A 23 0.90 7.76 7.16
C ALA A 23 2.12 8.68 7.21
N GLU A 24 3.22 8.17 7.76
CA GLU A 24 4.52 8.84 7.67
C GLU A 24 5.03 8.70 6.24
N LEU A 25 5.47 9.81 5.65
CA LEU A 25 5.95 9.88 4.26
C LEU A 25 7.43 10.23 4.23
N GLY A 26 8.10 9.78 3.18
CA GLY A 26 9.48 10.11 2.86
C GLY A 26 9.71 10.12 1.34
N ASP A 27 10.97 10.18 0.92
CA ASP A 27 11.33 10.08 -0.49
C ASP A 27 11.62 8.61 -0.86
N ASP A 28 10.74 8.02 -1.65
CA ASP A 28 10.86 6.62 -2.09
C ASP A 28 12.08 6.37 -2.99
N VAL A 29 12.50 7.36 -3.77
CA VAL A 29 13.66 7.21 -4.68
C VAL A 29 14.95 7.03 -3.88
N PHE A 30 15.01 7.59 -2.67
CA PHE A 30 16.12 7.43 -1.74
C PHE A 30 15.86 6.37 -0.66
N GLU A 31 14.80 5.57 -0.79
CA GLU A 31 14.37 4.54 0.19
C GLU A 31 14.08 5.11 1.60
N GLU A 32 13.71 6.40 1.69
CA GLU A 32 13.48 7.10 2.96
C GLU A 32 12.00 7.09 3.41
N ASP A 33 11.08 6.54 2.61
CA ASP A 33 9.67 6.43 2.99
C ASP A 33 9.41 5.23 3.93
N PRO A 34 9.11 5.45 5.22
CA PRO A 34 8.94 4.36 6.18
C PRO A 34 7.69 3.52 5.90
N THR A 35 6.66 4.09 5.29
CA THR A 35 5.40 3.41 5.00
C THR A 35 5.56 2.46 3.81
N ILE A 36 6.25 2.90 2.75
CA ILE A 36 6.55 2.05 1.59
C ILE A 36 7.47 0.90 2.01
N ASN A 37 8.55 1.20 2.73
CA ASN A 37 9.47 0.19 3.25
C ASN A 37 8.75 -0.87 4.10
N ALA A 38 7.81 -0.46 4.96
CA ALA A 38 7.02 -1.39 5.76
C ALA A 38 6.08 -2.27 4.91
N LEU A 39 5.47 -1.70 3.87
CA LEU A 39 4.61 -2.44 2.94
C LEU A 39 5.40 -3.51 2.17
N GLU A 40 6.56 -3.14 1.64
CA GLU A 40 7.41 -4.03 0.85
C GLU A 40 8.00 -5.16 1.69
N ASN A 41 8.53 -4.85 2.89
CA ASN A 41 9.01 -5.86 3.83
C ASN A 41 7.90 -6.86 4.18
N LYS A 42 6.69 -6.35 4.48
CA LYS A 42 5.54 -7.21 4.77
C LYS A 42 5.16 -8.09 3.58
N ALA A 43 5.18 -7.55 2.36
CA ALA A 43 4.91 -8.34 1.16
C ALA A 43 5.98 -9.43 0.96
N ALA A 44 7.26 -9.08 1.08
CA ALA A 44 8.37 -10.03 0.99
C ALA A 44 8.22 -11.18 1.99
N ASP A 45 7.88 -10.87 3.25
CA ASP A 45 7.64 -11.85 4.31
C ASP A 45 6.45 -12.76 4.00
N ILE A 46 5.32 -12.20 3.58
CA ILE A 46 4.09 -12.97 3.24
C ILE A 46 4.37 -13.99 2.12
N PHE A 47 5.15 -13.60 1.12
CA PHE A 47 5.42 -14.43 -0.06
C PHE A 47 6.72 -15.25 0.05
N GLY A 48 7.44 -15.15 1.17
CA GLY A 48 8.72 -15.83 1.37
C GLY A 48 9.76 -15.45 0.31
N LYS A 49 9.85 -14.16 -0.02
CA LYS A 49 10.79 -13.59 -1.00
C LYS A 49 11.81 -12.71 -0.29
N GLU A 50 12.93 -12.48 -0.96
CA GLU A 50 14.01 -11.65 -0.40
C GLU A 50 13.63 -10.17 -0.35
N LYS A 51 12.88 -9.69 -1.36
CA LYS A 51 12.42 -8.29 -1.49
C LYS A 51 11.09 -8.22 -2.23
N ALA A 52 10.39 -7.11 -2.06
CA ALA A 52 9.24 -6.69 -2.85
C ALA A 52 9.44 -5.24 -3.33
N LEU A 53 8.59 -4.77 -4.25
CA LEU A 53 8.62 -3.40 -4.77
C LEU A 53 7.19 -2.91 -5.00
N LEU A 54 6.85 -1.74 -4.48
CA LEU A 54 5.62 -1.02 -4.82
C LEU A 54 5.77 -0.42 -6.23
N VAL A 55 4.72 -0.55 -7.05
CA VAL A 55 4.67 0.02 -8.40
C VAL A 55 3.57 1.08 -8.50
N PRO A 56 3.77 2.14 -9.30
CA PRO A 56 2.76 3.17 -9.53
C PRO A 56 1.58 2.69 -10.39
#